data_AF-A0A1X7D3M9-F1
#
_entry.id   AF-A0A1X7D3M9-F1
#
_cell.length_a   1.000
_cell.length_b   1.000
_cell.length_c   1.000
_cell.angle_alpha   90.00
_cell.angle_beta   90.00
_cell.angle_gamma   90.00
#
_symmetry.space_group_name_H-M   'P 1'
#
loop_
_entity.id
_entity.type
_entity.pdbx_description
1 polymer ?
#
loop_
_entity_poly.entity_id
_entity_poly.type
_entity_poly.pdbx_seq_one_letter_code
_entity_poly.pdbx_strand_id
1 'polypeptide(L)'
;MIRFRKVRNILFVLFICQWVFIPTFSDKNVAKAFSNQVIQHGAVGNDVIELQSRLQYVGFYTGPIDGVFGWRTYWASRNFQYEFGMKVDGLVGPEMKRKLVAATKYHEGYVKEQIRKGRDFSHYGNVPLDQQTKKGKSESKGGGQAGGGAAKGGTSKGSANNAGQKGSGGANGNQSSPGGNQGTQQSATKTGNSNKPQAANVPDGYSQNDINLMANAVYGESRGEPYIGQVAVAAVIINRTESPSFPDTPAGVIFEPGAFTAVADGQIWLTPNETAKNAVLDALNGMDPTGNAEYYFNPDTATSAWIWSRPQIKKIGKHIFCR
;
A
#
# COMPACT_ATOMS: atom_id res chain seq x y z
N MET A 1 56.06 -79.83 12.16
CA MET A 1 55.90 -79.10 13.43
C MET A 1 54.49 -78.51 13.48
N ILE A 2 53.71 -78.76 14.54
CA ILE A 2 52.50 -78.02 14.99
C ILE A 2 51.26 -77.89 14.04
N ARG A 3 50.28 -78.76 14.32
CA ARG A 3 48.80 -78.55 14.47
C ARG A 3 47.93 -77.79 13.44
N PHE A 4 47.11 -78.58 12.73
CA PHE A 4 45.65 -78.44 12.58
C PHE A 4 44.89 -77.38 13.43
N ARG A 5 43.97 -76.62 12.80
CA ARG A 5 42.49 -76.82 12.93
C ARG A 5 41.61 -75.82 12.15
N LYS A 6 40.70 -76.41 11.34
CA LYS A 6 39.25 -76.14 11.22
C LYS A 6 38.70 -74.76 11.62
N VAL A 7 38.22 -74.02 10.61
CA VAL A 7 37.14 -73.03 10.73
C VAL A 7 35.85 -73.74 11.21
N ARG A 8 35.13 -73.18 12.19
CA ARG A 8 33.81 -73.68 12.61
C ARG A 8 32.92 -72.64 13.31
N ASN A 9 31.93 -72.16 12.56
CA ASN A 9 30.52 -71.90 12.92
C ASN A 9 30.09 -70.88 14.00
N ILE A 10 28.88 -70.34 13.76
CA ILE A 10 27.85 -69.81 14.69
C ILE A 10 27.95 -68.32 15.09
N LEU A 11 27.22 -67.52 14.29
CA LEU A 11 26.10 -66.64 14.69
C LEU A 11 25.91 -66.36 16.20
N PHE A 12 26.02 -65.09 16.64
CA PHE A 12 24.98 -64.34 17.39
C PHE A 12 25.43 -62.90 17.76
N VAL A 13 24.46 -61.97 17.77
CA VAL A 13 24.35 -60.78 18.65
C VAL A 13 25.06 -59.43 18.30
N LEU A 14 24.22 -58.52 17.82
CA LEU A 14 24.07 -57.08 18.16
C LEU A 14 25.19 -56.04 17.87
N PHE A 15 25.00 -55.33 16.75
CA PHE A 15 24.53 -53.94 16.76
C PHE A 15 25.27 -52.92 17.67
N ILE A 16 26.54 -52.62 17.39
CA ILE A 16 27.20 -51.43 17.96
C ILE A 16 27.85 -50.58 16.85
N CYS A 17 27.34 -49.35 16.74
CA CYS A 17 27.99 -48.17 16.18
C CYS A 17 28.62 -48.32 14.78
N GLN A 18 27.74 -48.46 13.77
CA GLN A 18 27.96 -47.64 12.57
C GLN A 18 28.16 -46.19 13.04
N TRP A 19 29.31 -45.60 12.73
CA TRP A 19 29.56 -44.17 12.91
C TRP A 19 28.72 -43.42 11.87
N VAL A 20 27.42 -43.36 12.11
CA VAL A 20 26.53 -42.44 11.42
C VAL A 20 26.95 -41.05 11.92
N PHE A 21 27.82 -40.41 11.14
CA PHE A 21 27.97 -38.97 11.16
C PHE A 21 26.62 -38.39 10.72
N ILE A 22 25.66 -38.35 11.64
CA ILE A 22 24.46 -37.54 11.50
C ILE A 22 25.01 -36.11 11.52
N PRO A 23 24.96 -35.35 10.40
CA PRO A 23 25.16 -33.93 10.51
C PRO A 23 24.02 -33.44 11.37
N THR A 24 24.32 -33.12 12.63
CA THR A 24 23.43 -32.31 13.44
C THR A 24 23.40 -30.94 12.77
N PHE A 25 22.46 -30.79 11.83
CA PHE A 25 21.92 -29.51 11.45
C PHE A 25 21.30 -28.92 12.71
N SER A 26 22.17 -28.34 13.54
CA SER A 26 21.79 -27.40 14.55
C SER A 26 21.22 -26.21 13.80
N ASP A 27 19.89 -26.20 13.66
CA ASP A 27 19.13 -25.02 13.29
C ASP A 27 19.42 -23.97 14.38
N LYS A 28 20.50 -23.21 14.15
CA LYS A 28 21.03 -22.23 15.09
C LYS A 28 20.04 -21.08 15.23
N ASN A 29 19.09 -21.25 16.15
CA ASN A 29 18.24 -20.22 16.74
C ASN A 29 18.02 -19.01 15.81
N VAL A 30 17.39 -19.25 14.65
CA VAL A 30 16.75 -18.17 13.92
C VAL A 30 15.60 -17.73 14.83
N ALA A 31 15.83 -16.66 15.61
CA ALA A 31 14.77 -15.97 16.34
C ALA A 31 13.61 -15.78 15.36
N LYS A 32 12.38 -16.14 15.75
CA LYS A 32 11.21 -16.31 14.86
C LYS A 32 10.89 -15.03 14.06
N ALA A 33 11.63 -14.83 12.99
CA ALA A 33 11.53 -13.73 12.04
C ALA A 33 10.36 -14.02 11.10
N PHE A 34 9.41 -13.09 11.03
CA PHE A 34 8.15 -13.18 10.31
C PHE A 34 7.27 -14.42 10.62
N SER A 35 5.96 -14.19 10.76
CA SER A 35 4.99 -15.28 10.66
C SER A 35 4.97 -15.89 9.24
N ASN A 36 4.33 -17.05 9.08
CA ASN A 36 4.11 -17.67 7.76
C ASN A 36 3.08 -16.91 6.88
N GLN A 37 2.39 -15.90 7.41
CA GLN A 37 1.35 -15.15 6.69
C GLN A 37 1.95 -14.29 5.58
N VAL A 38 1.32 -14.24 4.40
CA VAL A 38 1.69 -13.24 3.37
C VAL A 38 1.26 -11.85 3.86
N ILE A 39 2.20 -10.90 3.91
CA ILE A 39 1.92 -9.52 4.32
C ILE A 39 1.63 -8.69 3.07
N GLN A 40 0.61 -7.84 3.14
CA GLN A 40 0.14 -7.00 2.03
C GLN A 40 -0.31 -5.63 2.55
N HIS A 41 -0.58 -4.70 1.62
CA HIS A 41 -1.14 -3.39 1.95
C HIS A 41 -2.39 -3.49 2.84
N GLY A 42 -2.46 -2.64 3.87
CA GLY A 42 -3.51 -2.65 4.90
C GLY A 42 -3.26 -3.63 6.07
N ALA A 43 -2.25 -4.49 6.01
CA ALA A 43 -1.85 -5.31 7.16
C ALA A 43 -1.30 -4.44 8.31
N VAL A 44 -1.42 -4.92 9.54
CA VAL A 44 -0.90 -4.27 10.75
C VAL A 44 -0.24 -5.27 11.70
N GLY A 45 0.67 -4.80 12.56
CA GLY A 45 1.22 -5.55 13.70
C GLY A 45 2.69 -5.96 13.56
N ASN A 46 3.13 -6.92 14.37
CA ASN A 46 4.55 -7.27 14.56
C ASN A 46 5.28 -7.64 13.26
N ASP A 47 4.63 -8.40 12.37
CA ASP A 47 5.19 -8.75 11.04
C ASP A 47 5.46 -7.50 10.19
N VAL A 48 4.65 -6.45 10.31
CA VAL A 48 4.83 -5.18 9.61
C VAL A 48 5.92 -4.33 10.25
N ILE A 49 6.02 -4.32 11.59
CA ILE A 49 7.11 -3.68 12.33
C ILE A 49 8.45 -4.27 11.90
N GLU A 50 8.57 -5.60 11.82
CA GLU A 50 9.76 -6.28 11.33
C GLU A 50 10.04 -5.92 9.86
N LEU A 51 9.03 -5.95 8.99
CA LEU A 51 9.15 -5.57 7.58
C LEU A 51 9.73 -4.17 7.40
N GLN A 52 9.13 -3.16 8.05
CA GLN A 52 9.57 -1.77 8.00
C GLN A 52 11.00 -1.61 8.55
N SER A 53 11.30 -2.29 9.68
CA SER A 53 12.65 -2.28 10.27
C SER A 53 13.71 -2.86 9.33
N ARG A 54 13.40 -3.97 8.66
CA ARG A 54 14.31 -4.63 7.72
C ARG A 54 14.48 -3.83 6.43
N LEU A 55 13.38 -3.34 5.84
CA LEU A 55 13.46 -2.47 4.66
C LEU A 55 14.21 -1.17 4.96
N GLN A 56 14.09 -0.61 6.17
CA GLN A 56 14.89 0.53 6.59
C GLN A 56 16.36 0.18 6.79
N TYR A 57 16.67 -1.02 7.29
CA TYR A 57 18.05 -1.48 7.49
C TYR A 57 18.87 -1.47 6.19
N VAL A 58 18.24 -1.81 5.07
CA VAL A 58 18.81 -1.73 3.71
C VAL A 58 18.44 -0.46 2.93
N GLY A 59 17.87 0.56 3.58
CA GLY A 59 17.60 1.87 2.98
C GLY A 59 16.37 1.97 2.06
N PHE A 60 15.64 0.88 1.81
CA PHE A 60 14.43 0.86 0.99
C PHE A 60 13.24 1.58 1.64
N TYR A 61 13.22 1.73 2.96
CA TYR A 61 12.13 2.38 3.71
C TYR A 61 12.62 3.54 4.59
N THR A 62 12.14 4.75 4.29
CA THR A 62 12.50 5.99 5.01
C THR A 62 11.39 6.53 5.93
N GLY A 63 10.33 5.75 6.15
CA GLY A 63 9.20 6.10 7.01
C GLY A 63 9.39 5.74 8.49
N PRO A 64 8.38 6.06 9.33
CA PRO A 64 8.33 5.60 10.71
C PRO A 64 8.09 4.09 10.80
N ILE A 65 8.68 3.42 11.78
CA ILE A 65 8.39 2.01 12.07
C ILE A 65 7.17 1.98 12.99
N ASP A 66 5.99 2.04 12.38
CA ASP A 66 4.68 2.18 13.05
C ASP A 66 3.85 0.88 13.09
N GLY A 67 4.28 -0.15 12.34
CA GLY A 67 3.56 -1.41 12.22
C GLY A 67 2.32 -1.35 11.31
N VAL A 68 2.20 -0.34 10.45
CA VAL A 68 1.09 -0.18 9.49
C VAL A 68 1.59 -0.31 8.05
N PHE A 69 1.06 -1.26 7.30
CA PHE A 69 1.45 -1.49 5.90
C PHE A 69 0.68 -0.52 5.00
N GLY A 70 1.02 0.76 5.10
CA GLY A 70 0.60 1.80 4.16
C GLY A 70 1.47 1.87 2.91
N TRP A 71 1.21 2.86 2.06
CA TRP A 71 1.85 3.02 0.75
C TRP A 71 3.37 3.12 0.77
N ARG A 72 3.97 3.77 1.78
CA ARG A 72 5.44 3.79 1.94
C ARG A 72 6.03 2.39 2.09
N THR A 73 5.35 1.51 2.82
CA THR A 73 5.76 0.12 3.06
C THR A 73 5.58 -0.72 1.79
N TYR A 74 4.53 -0.45 1.02
CA TYR A 74 4.28 -1.06 -0.30
C TYR A 74 5.38 -0.73 -1.32
N TRP A 75 5.75 0.55 -1.47
CA TRP A 75 6.82 0.95 -2.40
C TRP A 75 8.19 0.44 -1.97
N ALA A 76 8.51 0.50 -0.68
CA ALA A 76 9.74 -0.13 -0.18
C ALA A 76 9.77 -1.63 -0.48
N SER A 77 8.61 -2.32 -0.40
CA SER A 77 8.49 -3.73 -0.74
C SER A 77 8.68 -3.99 -2.24
N ARG A 78 8.04 -3.21 -3.12
CA ARG A 78 8.23 -3.32 -4.59
C ARG A 78 9.65 -3.00 -5.03
N ASN A 79 10.25 -1.94 -4.51
CA ASN A 79 11.63 -1.57 -4.84
C ASN A 79 12.61 -2.66 -4.40
N PHE A 80 12.39 -3.27 -3.23
CA PHE A 80 13.16 -4.44 -2.78
C PHE A 80 12.90 -5.68 -3.64
N GLN A 81 11.67 -5.91 -4.11
CA GLN A 81 11.38 -6.98 -5.07
C GLN A 81 12.12 -6.80 -6.39
N TYR A 82 12.10 -5.59 -6.94
CA TYR A 82 12.79 -5.22 -8.17
C TYR A 82 14.31 -5.45 -8.06
N GLU A 83 14.96 -4.84 -7.06
CA GLU A 83 16.42 -4.96 -6.86
C GLU A 83 16.88 -6.41 -6.69
N PHE A 84 16.10 -7.22 -5.97
CA PHE A 84 16.43 -8.62 -5.69
C PHE A 84 15.83 -9.61 -6.71
N GLY A 85 15.41 -9.14 -7.90
CA GLY A 85 14.99 -9.98 -9.02
C GLY A 85 13.76 -10.87 -8.72
N MET A 86 12.79 -10.35 -7.98
CA MET A 86 11.52 -11.01 -7.65
C MET A 86 10.37 -10.42 -8.47
N LYS A 87 9.24 -11.13 -8.52
CA LYS A 87 7.99 -10.57 -9.04
C LYS A 87 7.61 -9.30 -8.25
N VAL A 88 7.37 -8.20 -8.96
CA VAL A 88 7.19 -6.86 -8.36
C VAL A 88 5.72 -6.56 -8.01
N ASP A 89 5.10 -7.46 -7.26
CA ASP A 89 3.67 -7.44 -6.89
C ASP A 89 3.34 -6.71 -5.57
N GLY A 90 4.36 -6.33 -4.80
CA GLY A 90 4.23 -5.70 -3.48
C GLY A 90 3.77 -6.63 -2.35
N LEU A 91 3.66 -7.95 -2.60
CA LEU A 91 3.32 -8.96 -1.60
C LEU A 91 4.58 -9.48 -0.90
N VAL A 92 4.59 -9.40 0.43
CA VAL A 92 5.69 -9.89 1.25
C VAL A 92 5.46 -11.38 1.55
N GLY A 93 5.60 -12.17 0.50
CA GLY A 93 5.52 -13.62 0.52
C GLY A 93 6.80 -14.31 1.04
N PRO A 94 6.80 -15.65 1.15
CA PRO A 94 7.90 -16.41 1.75
C PRO A 94 9.27 -16.19 1.11
N GLU A 95 9.34 -15.96 -0.21
CA GLU A 95 10.62 -15.68 -0.89
C GLU A 95 11.20 -14.33 -0.45
N MET A 96 10.42 -13.26 -0.54
CA MET A 96 10.84 -11.93 -0.13
C MET A 96 11.23 -11.90 1.35
N LYS A 97 10.48 -12.60 2.21
CA LYS A 97 10.82 -12.78 3.64
C LYS A 97 12.20 -13.42 3.81
N ARG A 98 12.53 -14.49 3.07
CA ARG A 98 13.88 -15.10 3.09
C ARG A 98 14.96 -14.13 2.63
N LYS A 99 14.74 -13.38 1.55
CA LYS A 99 15.73 -12.39 1.06
C LYS A 99 15.94 -11.26 2.07
N LEU A 100 14.88 -10.74 2.69
CA LEU A 100 14.97 -9.76 3.79
C LEU A 100 15.75 -10.32 4.99
N VAL A 101 15.47 -11.55 5.43
CA VAL A 101 16.17 -12.17 6.57
C VAL A 101 17.65 -12.41 6.26
N ALA A 102 17.99 -12.76 5.02
CA ALA A 102 19.38 -12.94 4.59
C ALA A 102 20.16 -11.62 4.44
N ALA A 103 19.51 -10.56 3.95
CA ALA A 103 20.15 -9.27 3.66
C ALA A 103 20.21 -8.30 4.87
N THR A 104 19.45 -8.56 5.94
CA THR A 104 19.25 -7.58 7.02
C THR A 104 19.37 -8.19 8.42
N LYS A 105 19.76 -7.36 9.39
CA LYS A 105 19.53 -7.65 10.81
C LYS A 105 18.19 -7.05 11.23
N TYR A 106 17.62 -7.57 12.31
CA TYR A 106 16.46 -6.98 12.98
C TYR A 106 16.74 -6.94 14.48
N HIS A 107 16.96 -5.73 15.02
CA HIS A 107 17.25 -5.54 16.43
C HIS A 107 15.94 -5.44 17.23
N GLU A 108 15.17 -6.54 17.24
CA GLU A 108 13.81 -6.62 17.80
C GLU A 108 13.67 -5.97 19.18
N GLY A 109 14.57 -6.28 20.12
CA GLY A 109 14.55 -5.71 21.47
C GLY A 109 14.73 -4.19 21.51
N TYR A 110 15.56 -3.63 20.62
CA TYR A 110 15.69 -2.18 20.46
C TYR A 110 14.43 -1.57 19.84
N VAL A 111 13.93 -2.14 18.74
CA VAL A 111 12.75 -1.63 18.01
C VAL A 111 11.51 -1.60 18.91
N LYS A 112 11.20 -2.73 19.58
CA LYS A 112 10.07 -2.81 20.50
C LYS A 112 10.20 -1.85 21.69
N GLU A 113 11.42 -1.65 22.19
CA GLU A 113 11.69 -0.72 23.29
C GLU A 113 11.48 0.75 22.89
N GLN A 114 11.86 1.16 21.67
CA GLN A 114 11.58 2.53 21.20
C GLN A 114 10.09 2.76 20.97
N ILE A 115 9.38 1.79 20.39
CA ILE A 115 7.92 1.82 20.20
C ILE A 115 7.23 1.94 21.57
N ARG A 116 7.60 1.10 22.55
CA ARG A 116 7.07 1.16 23.93
C ARG A 116 7.34 2.50 24.62
N LYS A 117 8.46 3.15 24.31
CA LYS A 117 8.84 4.49 24.80
C LYS A 117 8.20 5.64 24.01
N GLY A 118 7.47 5.37 22.91
CA GLY A 118 6.84 6.40 22.07
C GLY A 118 7.83 7.39 21.45
N ARG A 119 9.07 6.97 21.17
CA ARG A 119 10.12 7.84 20.61
C ARG A 119 10.16 7.78 19.09
N ASP A 120 10.55 8.88 18.46
CA ASP A 120 11.05 8.86 17.07
C ASP A 120 12.39 8.13 17.01
N PHE A 121 12.46 7.08 16.19
CA PHE A 121 13.67 6.28 15.99
C PHE A 121 13.80 5.80 14.54
N SER A 122 15.00 5.30 14.21
CA SER A 122 15.32 4.64 12.95
C SER A 122 15.99 3.28 13.16
N HIS A 123 16.16 2.53 12.07
CA HIS A 123 16.79 1.21 12.04
C HIS A 123 17.58 0.96 10.73
N TYR A 124 18.49 1.88 10.37
CA TYR A 124 19.45 1.76 9.25
C TYR A 124 20.68 0.91 9.64
N GLY A 125 21.14 0.03 8.76
CA GLY A 125 22.20 -0.93 9.07
C GLY A 125 23.62 -0.36 9.19
N ASN A 126 23.82 0.89 8.79
CA ASN A 126 25.08 1.63 8.86
C ASN A 126 25.14 2.64 10.01
N VAL A 127 24.11 2.71 10.88
CA VAL A 127 24.05 3.67 12.00
C VAL A 127 24.04 2.93 13.36
N PRO A 128 24.95 3.25 14.30
CA PRO A 128 24.95 2.68 15.65
C PRO A 128 23.62 2.92 16.39
N LEU A 129 23.08 1.89 17.08
CA LEU A 129 21.73 1.91 17.67
C LEU A 129 21.49 3.06 18.66
N ASP A 130 22.53 3.50 19.37
CA ASP A 130 22.50 4.63 20.30
C ASP A 130 22.32 5.99 19.60
N GLN A 131 22.68 6.09 18.32
CA GLN A 131 22.55 7.29 17.48
C GLN A 131 21.23 7.30 16.68
N GLN A 132 20.48 6.20 16.68
CA GLN A 132 19.24 6.05 15.90
C GLN A 132 17.97 6.59 16.56
N THR A 133 18.09 7.30 17.68
CA THR A 133 16.96 7.98 18.32
C THR A 133 17.15 9.49 18.26
N LYS A 134 16.07 10.26 17.99
CA LYS A 134 16.14 11.71 18.13
C LYS A 134 16.28 12.05 19.62
N LYS A 135 17.23 12.91 19.98
CA LYS A 135 17.34 13.49 21.34
C LYS A 135 16.17 14.45 21.59
N GLY A 136 15.02 13.90 21.97
CA GLY A 136 13.84 14.66 22.37
C GLY A 136 14.02 15.38 23.70
N LYS A 137 13.39 16.55 23.85
CA LYS A 137 13.34 17.32 25.10
C LYS A 137 12.56 16.56 26.20
N SER A 138 13.20 15.64 26.92
CA SER A 138 12.90 15.37 28.35
C SER A 138 13.90 14.40 28.98
N GLU A 139 15.09 14.89 29.32
CA GLU A 139 15.84 14.41 30.50
C GLU A 139 16.32 15.65 31.28
N SER A 140 15.35 16.44 31.73
CA SER A 140 15.61 17.43 32.80
C SER A 140 15.91 16.63 34.07
N LYS A 141 17.19 16.51 34.43
CA LYS A 141 17.62 15.95 35.71
C LYS A 141 16.93 16.72 36.83
N GLY A 142 16.20 16.00 37.69
CA GLY A 142 15.65 16.59 38.90
C GLY A 142 16.76 17.06 39.82
N GLY A 143 16.76 18.35 40.17
CA GLY A 143 17.72 18.95 41.10
C GLY A 143 17.87 20.46 40.86
N GLY A 144 17.27 21.29 41.73
CA GLY A 144 17.37 22.75 41.65
C GLY A 144 16.10 23.43 42.18
N GLN A 145 16.18 23.97 43.39
CA GLN A 145 15.07 24.52 44.17
C GLN A 145 14.85 26.04 43.95
N ALA A 146 13.63 26.49 44.29
CA ALA A 146 13.19 27.89 44.54
C ALA A 146 12.81 28.78 43.33
N GLY A 147 11.67 29.51 43.47
CA GLY A 147 11.40 30.68 42.62
C GLY A 147 9.94 31.11 42.35
N GLY A 148 9.13 31.40 43.39
CA GLY A 148 8.16 32.52 43.37
C GLY A 148 6.90 32.52 42.47
N GLY A 149 5.73 32.51 43.14
CA GLY A 149 4.73 33.61 43.03
C GLY A 149 3.82 33.71 41.79
N ALA A 150 2.52 33.49 41.97
CA ALA A 150 1.49 33.61 40.93
C ALA A 150 0.64 34.91 41.01
N ALA A 151 0.09 35.33 39.87
CA ALA A 151 -1.12 36.16 39.74
C ALA A 151 -1.84 35.76 38.43
N LYS A 152 -3.09 35.26 38.45
CA LYS A 152 -4.35 36.03 38.28
C LYS A 152 -4.31 37.02 37.10
N GLY A 153 -5.26 37.06 36.16
CA GLY A 153 -6.53 36.31 35.99
C GLY A 153 -7.54 37.19 35.22
N GLY A 154 -8.46 36.63 34.42
CA GLY A 154 -9.43 37.43 33.66
C GLY A 154 -10.44 36.60 32.87
N THR A 155 -11.71 36.97 32.96
CA THR A 155 -12.84 36.17 32.43
C THR A 155 -13.83 37.02 31.64
N SER A 156 -14.45 36.40 30.64
CA SER A 156 -15.80 36.68 30.08
C SER A 156 -15.99 37.67 28.92
N LYS A 157 -17.02 37.34 28.12
CA LYS A 157 -17.74 38.10 27.07
C LYS A 157 -16.91 38.39 25.80
N GLY A 158 -17.39 38.14 24.57
CA GLY A 158 -18.66 37.59 24.10
C GLY A 158 -19.47 38.60 23.29
N SER A 159 -19.86 38.26 22.07
CA SER A 159 -20.97 38.89 21.35
C SER A 159 -21.52 37.97 20.26
N ALA A 160 -22.83 37.88 20.16
CA ALA A 160 -23.55 37.30 19.03
C ALA A 160 -23.94 38.40 18.04
N ASN A 161 -24.41 38.02 16.84
CA ASN A 161 -25.36 38.69 15.93
C ASN A 161 -25.03 38.35 14.46
N ASN A 162 -25.98 38.15 13.53
CA ASN A 162 -27.42 37.85 13.63
C ASN A 162 -27.89 37.22 12.29
N ALA A 163 -29.14 36.76 12.24
CA ALA A 163 -29.90 36.37 11.03
C ALA A 163 -29.84 37.43 9.90
N GLY A 164 -30.13 37.15 8.62
CA GLY A 164 -30.80 35.97 8.02
C GLY A 164 -32.14 36.39 7.37
N GLN A 165 -32.59 35.73 6.28
CA GLN A 165 -33.94 35.96 5.74
C GLN A 165 -34.52 34.73 5.03
N LYS A 166 -35.84 34.74 4.80
CA LYS A 166 -36.73 33.58 4.72
C LYS A 166 -37.86 33.82 3.70
N GLY A 167 -38.30 32.78 3.00
CA GLY A 167 -39.55 32.69 2.22
C GLY A 167 -39.63 31.31 1.56
N SER A 168 -40.57 30.40 1.87
CA SER A 168 -42.04 30.46 1.71
C SER A 168 -42.46 30.50 0.24
N GLY A 169 -43.28 29.58 -0.30
CA GLY A 169 -43.96 28.41 0.29
C GLY A 169 -44.98 27.84 -0.71
N GLY A 170 -45.60 26.68 -0.44
CA GLY A 170 -46.67 26.11 -1.29
C GLY A 170 -46.94 24.63 -1.01
N ALA A 171 -48.21 24.25 -0.85
CA ALA A 171 -48.62 22.91 -0.43
C ALA A 171 -49.89 22.40 -1.17
N ASN A 172 -49.89 21.10 -1.51
CA ASN A 172 -51.03 20.18 -1.70
C ASN A 172 -50.47 18.84 -2.24
N GLY A 173 -51.00 17.64 -1.97
CA GLY A 173 -52.07 17.24 -1.04
C GLY A 173 -52.70 15.89 -1.47
N ASN A 174 -52.81 14.90 -0.55
CA ASN A 174 -53.66 13.68 -0.61
C ASN A 174 -53.38 12.64 -1.74
N GLN A 175 -53.75 11.34 -1.66
CA GLN A 175 -54.45 10.55 -0.63
C GLN A 175 -54.22 9.00 -0.73
N SER A 176 -54.34 8.31 0.42
CA SER A 176 -54.89 6.94 0.67
C SER A 176 -54.32 5.62 0.09
N SER A 177 -54.03 4.70 1.05
CA SER A 177 -54.05 3.20 1.05
C SER A 177 -55.38 2.57 0.56
N PRO A 178 -55.61 1.21 0.48
CA PRO A 178 -54.90 0.02 1.06
C PRO A 178 -54.53 -1.08 0.02
N GLY A 179 -54.03 -2.28 0.35
CA GLY A 179 -53.57 -2.90 1.62
C GLY A 179 -53.96 -4.41 1.71
N GLY A 180 -53.15 -5.28 2.34
CA GLY A 180 -53.38 -6.74 2.38
C GLY A 180 -52.42 -7.50 3.33
N ASN A 181 -52.95 -8.48 4.06
CA ASN A 181 -52.26 -9.19 5.15
C ASN A 181 -52.52 -10.70 5.08
N GLN A 182 -51.46 -11.52 5.02
CA GLN A 182 -51.47 -12.94 5.32
C GLN A 182 -50.06 -13.35 5.76
N GLY A 183 -49.96 -14.10 6.85
CA GLY A 183 -48.68 -14.52 7.41
C GLY A 183 -48.61 -16.02 7.63
N THR A 184 -47.39 -16.52 7.77
CA THR A 184 -47.08 -17.79 8.42
C THR A 184 -45.77 -17.66 9.20
N GLN A 185 -45.65 -18.46 10.26
CA GLN A 185 -44.60 -18.33 11.26
C GLN A 185 -43.28 -18.93 10.79
N GLN A 186 -42.14 -18.32 11.18
CA GLN A 186 -41.06 -19.14 11.74
C GLN A 186 -40.15 -18.36 12.69
N SER A 187 -39.52 -19.13 13.59
CA SER A 187 -38.93 -18.68 14.85
C SER A 187 -37.66 -17.85 14.72
N ALA A 188 -37.36 -17.10 15.78
CA ALA A 188 -36.26 -16.16 15.84
C ALA A 188 -34.86 -16.82 15.90
N THR A 189 -33.93 -16.28 15.11
CA THR A 189 -32.52 -16.16 15.49
C THR A 189 -32.00 -14.77 15.12
N LYS A 190 -32.00 -13.86 16.09
CA LYS A 190 -31.26 -12.58 16.09
C LYS A 190 -29.81 -12.85 16.51
N THR A 191 -28.76 -12.13 16.13
CA THR A 191 -28.51 -11.05 15.13
C THR A 191 -26.98 -10.97 15.00
N GLY A 192 -26.41 -10.70 13.82
CA GLY A 192 -24.93 -10.57 13.75
C GLY A 192 -24.25 -10.21 12.43
N ASN A 193 -24.96 -9.85 11.36
CA ASN A 193 -24.28 -9.46 10.10
C ASN A 193 -23.84 -8.00 10.13
N SER A 194 -22.55 -7.78 10.37
CA SER A 194 -21.87 -6.55 9.99
C SER A 194 -21.62 -6.55 8.47
N ASN A 195 -22.25 -5.62 7.76
CA ASN A 195 -22.01 -5.43 6.32
C ASN A 195 -20.57 -4.94 6.08
N LYS A 196 -19.66 -5.89 5.89
CA LYS A 196 -18.37 -5.65 5.25
C LYS A 196 -18.64 -5.30 3.77
N PRO A 197 -18.07 -4.23 3.20
CA PRO A 197 -18.24 -3.92 1.79
C PRO A 197 -17.76 -5.10 0.95
N GLN A 198 -18.67 -5.66 0.17
CA GLN A 198 -18.39 -6.75 -0.75
C GLN A 198 -17.51 -6.20 -1.89
N ALA A 199 -16.39 -6.86 -2.16
CA ALA A 199 -15.53 -6.45 -3.26
C ALA A 199 -16.31 -6.57 -4.58
N ALA A 200 -16.44 -5.45 -5.31
CA ALA A 200 -16.90 -5.51 -6.68
C ALA A 200 -15.89 -6.30 -7.52
N ASN A 201 -16.37 -7.07 -8.50
CA ASN A 201 -15.48 -7.67 -9.49
C ASN A 201 -14.74 -6.55 -10.22
N VAL A 202 -13.44 -6.45 -10.00
CA VAL A 202 -12.53 -5.69 -10.84
C VAL A 202 -12.24 -6.51 -12.11
N PRO A 203 -11.98 -5.86 -13.26
CA PRO A 203 -11.57 -6.57 -14.48
C PRO A 203 -10.32 -7.43 -14.24
N ASP A 204 -10.27 -8.61 -14.88
CA ASP A 204 -9.15 -9.53 -14.74
C ASP A 204 -7.81 -8.85 -15.09
N GLY A 205 -6.79 -9.09 -14.27
CA GLY A 205 -5.47 -8.47 -14.40
C GLY A 205 -5.28 -7.17 -13.60
N TYR A 206 -6.34 -6.50 -13.16
CA TYR A 206 -6.25 -5.22 -12.44
C TYR A 206 -6.67 -5.35 -10.98
N SER A 207 -5.84 -4.87 -10.05
CA SER A 207 -6.22 -4.80 -8.63
C SER A 207 -7.08 -3.57 -8.36
N GLN A 208 -7.87 -3.59 -7.28
CA GLN A 208 -8.61 -2.40 -6.83
C GLN A 208 -7.69 -1.18 -6.56
N ASN A 209 -6.40 -1.41 -6.32
CA ASN A 209 -5.41 -0.35 -6.16
C ASN A 209 -5.02 0.28 -7.50
N ASP A 210 -4.87 -0.52 -8.56
CA ASP A 210 -4.61 -0.02 -9.92
C ASP A 210 -5.78 0.85 -10.38
N ILE A 211 -7.02 0.40 -10.16
CA ILE A 211 -8.23 1.19 -10.44
C ILE A 211 -8.19 2.55 -9.71
N ASN A 212 -7.82 2.56 -8.42
CA ASN A 212 -7.78 3.79 -7.63
C ASN A 212 -6.64 4.73 -8.09
N LEU A 213 -5.49 4.16 -8.45
CA LEU A 213 -4.32 4.89 -8.93
C LEU A 213 -4.61 5.54 -10.29
N MET A 214 -5.14 4.76 -11.24
CA MET A 214 -5.59 5.23 -12.54
C MET A 214 -6.67 6.31 -12.39
N ALA A 215 -7.63 6.14 -11.47
CA ALA A 215 -8.69 7.12 -11.26
C ALA A 215 -8.17 8.46 -10.72
N ASN A 216 -7.17 8.44 -9.83
CA ASN A 216 -6.53 9.67 -9.35
C ASN A 216 -5.67 10.34 -10.44
N ALA A 217 -4.96 9.55 -11.26
CA ALA A 217 -4.21 10.07 -12.41
C ALA A 217 -5.16 10.72 -13.44
N VAL A 218 -6.19 9.99 -13.88
CA VAL A 218 -7.26 10.48 -14.78
C VAL A 218 -7.89 11.75 -14.22
N TYR A 219 -8.21 11.81 -12.93
CA TYR A 219 -8.80 13.00 -12.33
C TYR A 219 -7.86 14.21 -12.37
N GLY A 220 -6.56 14.04 -12.11
CA GLY A 220 -5.57 15.12 -12.23
C GLY A 220 -5.53 15.72 -13.63
N GLU A 221 -5.46 14.86 -14.64
CA GLU A 221 -5.31 15.27 -16.05
C GLU A 221 -6.59 15.79 -16.69
N SER A 222 -7.77 15.31 -16.26
CA SER A 222 -9.05 15.53 -16.97
C SER A 222 -10.18 16.10 -16.10
N ARG A 223 -9.87 16.68 -14.93
CA ARG A 223 -10.86 17.37 -14.10
C ARG A 223 -11.55 18.50 -14.87
N GLY A 224 -12.87 18.36 -15.04
CA GLY A 224 -13.70 19.34 -15.75
C GLY A 224 -13.78 19.13 -17.27
N GLU A 225 -13.10 18.11 -17.80
CA GLU A 225 -13.31 17.64 -19.16
C GLU A 225 -14.61 16.82 -19.27
N PRO A 226 -15.23 16.74 -20.48
CA PRO A 226 -16.37 15.85 -20.71
C PRO A 226 -16.01 14.40 -20.36
N TYR A 227 -16.99 13.59 -19.94
CA TYR A 227 -16.77 12.21 -19.47
C TYR A 227 -15.91 11.38 -20.44
N ILE A 228 -16.20 11.47 -21.75
CA ILE A 228 -15.46 10.77 -22.80
C ILE A 228 -13.98 11.19 -22.89
N GLY A 229 -13.62 12.39 -22.42
CA GLY A 229 -12.23 12.85 -22.25
C GLY A 229 -11.54 12.25 -21.02
N GLN A 230 -12.29 11.91 -19.97
CA GLN A 230 -11.76 11.18 -18.81
C GLN A 230 -11.50 9.71 -19.18
N VAL A 231 -12.43 9.09 -19.91
CA VAL A 231 -12.24 7.74 -20.50
C VAL A 231 -11.05 7.74 -21.46
N ALA A 232 -10.87 8.80 -22.25
CA ALA A 232 -9.73 8.95 -23.15
C ALA A 232 -8.37 8.93 -22.43
N VAL A 233 -8.23 9.62 -21.28
CA VAL A 233 -6.99 9.54 -20.48
C VAL A 233 -6.80 8.15 -19.87
N ALA A 234 -7.87 7.50 -19.41
CA ALA A 234 -7.81 6.14 -18.89
C ALA A 234 -7.34 5.14 -19.96
N ALA A 235 -7.88 5.25 -21.18
CA ALA A 235 -7.47 4.44 -22.32
C ALA A 235 -5.99 4.65 -22.68
N VAL A 236 -5.47 5.89 -22.63
CA VAL A 236 -4.02 6.13 -22.83
C VAL A 236 -3.15 5.42 -21.79
N ILE A 237 -3.59 5.31 -20.52
CA ILE A 237 -2.85 4.54 -19.51
C ILE A 237 -2.80 3.06 -19.91
N ILE A 238 -3.91 2.49 -20.36
CA ILE A 238 -4.02 1.08 -20.78
C ILE A 238 -3.17 0.82 -22.04
N ASN A 239 -3.30 1.67 -23.06
CA ASN A 239 -2.53 1.58 -24.31
C ASN A 239 -1.02 1.61 -24.03
N ARG A 240 -0.56 2.40 -23.04
CA ARG A 240 0.83 2.37 -22.58
C ARG A 240 1.19 1.06 -21.91
N THR A 241 0.36 0.50 -21.03
CA THR A 241 0.65 -0.81 -20.41
C THR A 241 0.70 -1.98 -21.41
N GLU A 242 0.05 -1.83 -22.57
CA GLU A 242 0.10 -2.81 -23.68
C GLU A 242 1.22 -2.53 -24.69
N SER A 243 1.89 -1.37 -24.59
CA SER A 243 2.92 -0.94 -25.55
C SER A 243 4.33 -1.28 -25.05
N PRO A 244 5.19 -1.88 -25.89
CA PRO A 244 6.57 -2.22 -25.52
C PRO A 244 7.47 -1.00 -25.31
N SER A 245 6.97 0.22 -25.58
CA SER A 245 7.68 1.48 -25.36
C SER A 245 7.56 2.00 -23.92
N PHE A 246 6.76 1.34 -23.07
CA PHE A 246 6.40 1.80 -21.72
C PHE A 246 6.44 0.63 -20.71
N PRO A 247 6.34 0.91 -19.39
CA PRO A 247 6.18 -0.13 -18.38
C PRO A 247 4.87 -0.92 -18.52
N ASP A 248 4.95 -2.23 -18.29
CA ASP A 248 3.85 -3.23 -18.42
C ASP A 248 2.83 -3.23 -17.26
N THR A 249 2.80 -2.17 -16.43
CA THR A 249 1.86 -2.06 -15.30
C THR A 249 1.32 -0.65 -15.15
N PRO A 250 0.05 -0.45 -14.73
CA PRO A 250 -0.53 0.88 -14.56
C PRO A 250 0.28 1.76 -13.60
N ALA A 251 0.82 1.14 -12.54
CA ALA A 251 1.72 1.82 -11.62
C ALA A 251 3.04 2.25 -12.30
N GLY A 252 3.64 1.41 -13.15
CA GLY A 252 4.83 1.81 -13.91
C GLY A 252 4.54 3.00 -14.81
N VAL A 253 3.47 2.94 -15.62
CA VAL A 253 3.04 4.01 -16.52
C VAL A 253 2.74 5.32 -15.78
N ILE A 254 2.08 5.26 -14.61
CA ILE A 254 1.66 6.45 -13.88
C ILE A 254 2.84 7.13 -13.15
N PHE A 255 3.83 6.36 -12.68
CA PHE A 255 4.99 6.88 -11.96
C PHE A 255 6.20 7.21 -12.86
N GLU A 256 6.09 7.07 -14.18
CA GLU A 256 7.09 7.58 -15.12
C GLU A 256 7.34 9.09 -14.91
N PRO A 257 8.60 9.56 -14.86
CA PRO A 257 8.92 10.94 -14.52
C PRO A 257 8.23 11.99 -15.41
N GLY A 258 7.32 12.76 -14.79
CA GLY A 258 6.57 13.82 -15.48
C GLY A 258 5.39 13.33 -16.33
N ALA A 259 5.01 12.04 -16.28
CA ALA A 259 3.92 11.50 -17.08
C ALA A 259 2.51 11.94 -16.61
N PHE A 260 2.33 12.21 -15.32
CA PHE A 260 1.05 12.61 -14.71
C PHE A 260 1.26 13.65 -13.58
N THR A 261 0.54 14.76 -13.66
CA THR A 261 0.55 15.88 -12.69
C THR A 261 0.15 15.44 -11.28
N ALA A 262 -0.85 14.55 -11.16
CA ALA A 262 -1.36 14.02 -9.89
C ALA A 262 -0.27 13.38 -9.01
N VAL A 263 0.81 12.86 -9.61
CA VAL A 263 1.96 12.31 -8.87
C VAL A 263 2.79 13.42 -8.23
N ALA A 264 3.13 14.46 -8.98
CA ALA A 264 3.90 15.61 -8.50
C ALA A 264 3.12 16.42 -7.44
N ASP A 265 1.82 16.62 -7.67
CA ASP A 265 0.92 17.35 -6.77
C ASP A 265 0.47 16.53 -5.55
N GLY A 266 0.95 15.28 -5.40
CA GLY A 266 0.62 14.36 -4.31
C GLY A 266 -0.85 13.89 -4.28
N GLN A 267 -1.67 14.30 -5.25
CA GLN A 267 -3.09 13.94 -5.36
C GLN A 267 -3.31 12.45 -5.63
N ILE A 268 -2.28 11.76 -6.15
CA ILE A 268 -2.32 10.34 -6.50
C ILE A 268 -2.68 9.40 -5.32
N TRP A 269 -2.57 9.87 -4.07
CA TRP A 269 -2.86 9.12 -2.84
C TRP A 269 -4.25 9.38 -2.22
N LEU A 270 -5.09 10.22 -2.86
CA LEU A 270 -6.40 10.60 -2.31
C LEU A 270 -7.48 9.54 -2.58
N THR A 271 -8.65 9.72 -1.96
CA THR A 271 -9.85 8.97 -2.31
C THR A 271 -10.26 9.31 -3.75
N PRO A 272 -10.40 8.32 -4.65
CA PRO A 272 -10.74 8.58 -6.05
C PRO A 272 -12.06 9.31 -6.24
N ASN A 273 -12.09 10.22 -7.21
CA ASN A 273 -13.32 10.78 -7.73
C ASN A 273 -14.13 9.67 -8.43
N GLU A 274 -15.43 9.58 -8.13
CA GLU A 274 -16.30 8.51 -8.63
C GLU A 274 -16.45 8.54 -10.15
N THR A 275 -16.54 9.73 -10.77
CA THR A 275 -16.61 9.88 -12.22
C THR A 275 -15.33 9.40 -12.90
N ALA A 276 -14.16 9.79 -12.39
CA ALA A 276 -12.88 9.32 -12.92
C ALA A 276 -12.68 7.80 -12.72
N LYS A 277 -13.17 7.25 -11.59
CA LYS A 277 -13.16 5.81 -11.34
C LYS A 277 -14.04 5.04 -12.34
N ASN A 278 -15.23 5.55 -12.64
CA ASN A 278 -16.11 4.94 -13.64
C ASN A 278 -15.48 5.02 -15.04
N ALA A 279 -14.83 6.14 -15.38
CA ALA A 279 -14.13 6.29 -16.65
C ALA A 279 -12.96 5.30 -16.82
N VAL A 280 -12.26 4.95 -15.73
CA VAL A 280 -11.26 3.87 -15.71
C VAL A 280 -11.90 2.51 -15.94
N LEU A 281 -13.03 2.22 -15.29
CA LEU A 281 -13.72 0.94 -15.48
C LEU A 281 -14.26 0.78 -16.90
N ASP A 282 -14.79 1.84 -17.52
CA ASP A 282 -15.24 1.83 -18.92
C ASP A 282 -14.08 1.57 -19.90
N ALA A 283 -12.92 2.22 -19.68
CA ALA A 283 -11.74 1.99 -20.49
C ALA A 283 -11.21 0.54 -20.37
N LEU A 284 -11.21 -0.02 -19.15
CA LEU A 284 -10.85 -1.42 -18.90
C LEU A 284 -11.84 -2.43 -19.47
N ASN A 285 -13.11 -2.04 -19.65
CA ASN A 285 -14.11 -2.80 -20.38
C ASN A 285 -13.98 -2.64 -21.92
N GLY A 286 -12.89 -2.04 -22.41
CA GLY A 286 -12.56 -1.91 -23.82
C GLY A 286 -12.99 -0.60 -24.48
N MET A 287 -13.45 0.41 -23.72
CA MET A 287 -13.81 1.70 -24.29
C MET A 287 -12.58 2.58 -24.53
N ASP A 288 -12.00 2.50 -25.74
CA ASP A 288 -11.01 3.47 -26.20
C ASP A 288 -11.62 4.49 -27.20
N PRO A 289 -11.93 5.73 -26.76
CA PRO A 289 -12.36 6.78 -27.67
C PRO A 289 -11.20 7.41 -28.47
N THR A 290 -9.93 7.12 -28.13
CA THR A 290 -8.76 7.81 -28.70
C THR A 290 -8.37 7.29 -30.07
N GLY A 291 -8.46 5.98 -30.31
CA GLY A 291 -8.00 5.32 -31.54
C GLY A 291 -6.60 4.73 -31.40
N ASN A 292 -6.33 4.10 -30.26
CA ASN A 292 -5.06 3.63 -29.74
C ASN A 292 -4.00 4.75 -29.72
N ALA A 293 -4.22 5.75 -28.86
CA ALA A 293 -3.28 6.83 -28.57
C ALA A 293 -2.38 6.48 -27.37
N GLU A 294 -1.09 6.82 -27.47
CA GLU A 294 -0.12 6.71 -26.36
C GLU A 294 0.18 8.08 -25.72
N TYR A 295 -0.19 9.17 -26.39
CA TYR A 295 0.11 10.54 -25.98
C TYR A 295 -1.11 11.45 -26.12
N TYR A 296 -1.12 12.52 -25.34
CA TYR A 296 -2.06 13.62 -25.51
C TYR A 296 -1.43 14.94 -25.03
N PHE A 297 -1.99 16.06 -25.47
CA PHE A 297 -1.60 17.39 -25.00
C PHE A 297 -2.72 18.41 -25.15
N ASN A 298 -2.69 19.46 -24.34
CA ASN A 298 -3.52 20.65 -24.54
C ASN A 298 -2.79 21.61 -25.52
N PRO A 299 -3.31 21.87 -26.73
CA PRO A 299 -2.65 22.73 -27.70
C PRO A 299 -2.54 24.19 -27.25
N ASP A 300 -3.36 24.61 -26.28
CA ASP A 300 -3.38 25.98 -25.77
C ASP A 300 -2.22 26.23 -24.77
N THR A 301 -1.58 25.16 -24.26
CA THR A 301 -0.51 25.24 -23.24
C THR A 301 0.75 24.43 -23.55
N ALA A 302 0.75 23.57 -24.57
CA ALA A 302 1.86 22.67 -24.86
C ALA A 302 3.02 23.37 -25.60
N THR A 303 4.17 23.43 -24.94
CA THR A 303 5.40 24.06 -25.44
C THR A 303 6.41 23.09 -26.08
N SER A 304 6.22 21.77 -25.93
CA SER A 304 7.16 20.76 -26.43
C SER A 304 7.06 20.60 -27.95
N ALA A 305 8.07 21.01 -28.71
CA ALA A 305 8.11 20.80 -30.16
C ALA A 305 7.98 19.32 -30.56
N TRP A 306 8.45 18.40 -29.70
CA TRP A 306 8.32 16.97 -29.92
C TRP A 306 6.85 16.50 -29.88
N ILE A 307 6.01 16.99 -28.95
CA ILE A 307 4.61 16.55 -28.89
C ILE A 307 3.82 17.00 -30.13
N TRP A 308 4.12 18.19 -30.65
CA TRP A 308 3.53 18.71 -31.89
C TRP A 308 3.93 17.92 -33.14
N SER A 309 5.05 17.19 -33.11
CA SER A 309 5.51 16.30 -34.20
C SER A 309 4.80 14.95 -34.25
N ARG A 310 4.07 14.57 -33.19
CA ARG A 310 3.37 13.29 -33.12
C ARG A 310 2.15 13.24 -34.07
N PRO A 311 1.90 12.12 -34.77
CA PRO A 311 0.69 11.94 -35.57
C PRO A 311 -0.59 12.14 -34.74
N GLN A 312 -1.29 13.24 -35.00
CA GLN A 312 -2.52 13.62 -34.30
C GLN A 312 -3.70 12.77 -34.81
N ILE A 313 -4.46 12.17 -33.89
CA ILE A 313 -5.60 11.32 -34.22
C ILE A 313 -6.90 12.13 -34.18
N LYS A 314 -7.16 12.82 -33.06
CA LYS A 314 -8.38 13.62 -32.82
C LYS A 314 -8.24 14.54 -31.60
N LYS A 315 -9.15 15.51 -31.46
CA LYS A 315 -9.31 16.34 -30.25
C LYS A 315 -10.55 15.88 -29.47
N ILE A 316 -10.44 15.70 -28.15
CA ILE A 316 -11.55 15.46 -27.23
C ILE A 316 -11.42 16.46 -26.07
N GLY A 317 -12.43 17.32 -25.90
CA GLY A 317 -12.34 18.42 -24.94
C GLY A 317 -11.16 19.34 -25.29
N LYS A 318 -10.29 19.59 -24.32
CA LYS A 318 -9.05 20.36 -24.51
C LYS A 318 -7.91 19.54 -25.11
N HIS A 319 -7.93 18.21 -25.04
CA HIS A 319 -6.79 17.38 -25.40
C HIS A 319 -6.81 16.90 -26.85
N ILE A 320 -5.67 17.06 -27.55
CA ILE A 320 -5.36 16.37 -28.80
C ILE A 320 -4.67 15.05 -28.45
N PHE A 321 -5.17 13.93 -28.96
CA PHE A 321 -4.63 12.58 -28.75
C PHE A 321 -3.81 12.13 -29.95
N CYS A 322 -2.66 11.48 -29.71
CA CYS A 322 -1.63 11.18 -30.71
C CYS A 322 -1.02 9.79 -30.53
N ARG A 323 -0.40 9.29 -31.61
CA ARG A 323 0.53 8.14 -31.56
C ARG A 323 1.97 8.58 -31.51
#